data_AF-A0A564Z118-F1
#
_entry.id   AF-A0A564Z118-F1
#
_cell.length_a   1.000
_cell.length_b   1.000
_cell.length_c   1.000
_cell.angle_alpha   90.00
_cell.angle_beta   90.00
_cell.angle_gamma   90.00
#
_symmetry.space_group_name_H-M   'P 1'
#
loop_
_entity.id
_entity.type
_entity.pdbx_description
1 polymer ?
#
loop_
_entity_poly.entity_id
_entity_poly.type
_entity_poly.pdbx_seq_one_letter_code
_entity_poly.pdbx_strand_id
1 'polypeptide(L)'
;MLRQAGTAIDVVGLPLVKMFYSRSWKLREQALIDLEKRISKDPLPPPVSVAGVSSESDPVGELRSTTFLLKKALGEQVLPVYRKALEMIQPTIVEFGERHRIAKPEVFASIDKIVRILLQRTGDSSFRIRDMTKAQLTEMGKWPFVSILCCPITLHYLLF
;
A
#
# COMPACT_ATOMS: atom_id res chain seq x y z
N MET A 1 12.23 -10.74 6.21
CA MET A 1 12.31 -9.28 6.02
C MET A 1 13.29 -8.91 4.89
N LEU A 2 14.52 -9.43 4.89
CA LEU A 2 15.55 -9.10 3.87
C LEU A 2 15.14 -9.41 2.42
N ARG A 3 14.49 -10.56 2.16
CA ARG A 3 14.07 -10.94 0.79
C ARG A 3 13.07 -9.97 0.16
N GLN A 4 12.11 -9.47 0.96
CA GLN A 4 11.08 -8.55 0.48
C GLN A 4 11.63 -7.13 0.25
N ALA A 5 12.60 -6.72 1.07
CA ALA A 5 13.34 -5.47 0.84
C ALA A 5 14.16 -5.55 -0.46
N GLY A 6 14.80 -6.70 -0.74
CA GLY A 6 15.48 -6.95 -2.01
C GLY A 6 14.55 -6.78 -3.21
N THR A 7 13.39 -7.46 -3.22
CA THR A 7 12.41 -7.30 -4.30
C THR A 7 11.94 -5.86 -4.47
N ALA A 8 11.67 -5.14 -3.38
CA ALA A 8 11.29 -3.74 -3.48
C ALA A 8 12.42 -2.86 -4.04
N ILE A 9 13.68 -3.12 -3.65
CA ILE A 9 14.85 -2.42 -4.21
C ILE A 9 14.97 -2.68 -5.71
N ASP A 10 14.78 -3.91 -6.16
CA ASP A 10 14.87 -4.27 -7.58
C ASP A 10 13.80 -3.56 -8.41
N VAL A 11 12.58 -3.44 -7.88
CA VAL A 11 11.45 -2.84 -8.58
C VAL A 11 11.48 -1.32 -8.53
N VAL A 12 11.49 -0.72 -7.33
CA VAL A 12 11.33 0.74 -7.17
C VAL A 12 12.66 1.48 -7.02
N GLY A 13 13.76 0.76 -6.82
CA GLY A 13 15.10 1.32 -6.66
C GLY A 13 15.50 1.58 -5.20
N LEU A 14 16.79 1.38 -4.93
CA LEU A 14 17.40 1.64 -3.62
C LEU A 14 17.19 3.08 -3.11
N PRO A 15 17.27 4.16 -3.93
CA PRO A 15 17.09 5.53 -3.43
C PRO A 15 15.71 5.73 -2.79
N LEU A 16 14.65 5.27 -3.45
CA LEU A 16 13.29 5.41 -2.95
C LEU A 16 13.09 4.59 -1.67
N VAL A 17 13.56 3.34 -1.65
CA VAL A 17 13.50 2.50 -0.45
C VAL A 17 14.25 3.17 0.72
N LYS A 18 15.44 3.73 0.50
CA LYS A 18 16.18 4.44 1.56
C LYS A 18 15.38 5.60 2.17
N MET A 19 14.60 6.33 1.36
CA MET A 19 13.76 7.42 1.87
C MET A 19 12.69 6.92 2.84
N PHE A 20 12.05 5.76 2.57
CA PHE A 20 11.10 5.13 3.50
C PHE A 20 11.74 4.77 4.86
N TYR A 21 13.04 4.46 4.90
CA TYR A 21 13.76 4.12 6.13
C TYR A 21 14.54 5.29 6.74
N SER A 22 14.39 6.50 6.20
CA SER A 22 15.06 7.69 6.74
C SER A 22 14.55 8.03 8.13
N ARG A 23 15.42 8.62 8.97
CA ARG A 23 15.03 9.18 10.28
C ARG A 23 14.14 10.42 10.13
N SER A 24 14.27 11.16 9.03
CA SER A 24 13.43 12.32 8.73
C SER A 24 12.05 11.89 8.25
N TRP A 25 11.00 12.25 8.98
CA TRP A 25 9.62 11.94 8.60
C TRP A 25 9.21 12.62 7.28
N LYS A 26 9.75 13.82 7.00
CA LYS A 26 9.52 14.53 5.73
C LYS A 26 10.03 13.73 4.54
N LEU A 27 11.17 13.05 4.69
CA LEU A 27 11.70 12.16 3.64
C LEU A 27 10.82 10.91 3.46
N ARG A 28 10.23 10.38 4.54
CA ARG A 28 9.31 9.24 4.46
C ARG A 28 7.99 9.61 3.78
N GLU A 29 7.45 10.79 4.10
CA GLU A 29 6.27 11.35 3.42
C GLU A 29 6.57 11.64 1.94
N GLN A 30 7.73 12.23 1.63
CA GLN A 30 8.16 12.44 0.25
C GLN A 30 8.30 11.11 -0.51
N ALA A 31 8.77 10.05 0.16
CA ALA A 31 8.87 8.73 -0.45
C ALA A 31 7.50 8.15 -0.86
N LEU A 32 6.46 8.40 -0.06
CA LEU A 32 5.08 8.05 -0.40
C LEU A 32 4.61 8.81 -1.65
N ILE A 33 4.85 10.12 -1.69
CA ILE A 33 4.51 10.97 -2.85
C ILE A 33 5.24 10.50 -4.12
N ASP A 34 6.53 10.19 -4.00
CA ASP A 34 7.34 9.76 -5.14
C ASP A 34 6.95 8.36 -5.62
N LEU A 35 6.56 7.46 -4.70
CA LEU A 35 6.00 6.16 -5.02
C LEU A 35 4.66 6.29 -5.76
N GLU A 36 3.76 7.14 -5.28
CA GLU A 36 2.47 7.43 -5.94
C GLU A 36 2.67 7.96 -7.36
N LYS A 37 3.61 8.92 -7.52
CA LYS A 37 3.99 9.45 -8.84
C LYS A 37 4.53 8.36 -9.75
N ARG A 38 5.35 7.43 -9.25
CA ARG A 38 5.89 6.31 -10.04
C ARG A 38 4.76 5.42 -10.55
N ILE A 39 3.85 5.01 -9.67
CA ILE A 39 2.73 4.10 -9.96
C ILE A 39 1.70 4.77 -10.89
N SER A 40 1.58 6.08 -10.82
CA SER A 40 0.65 6.85 -11.65
C SER A 40 1.16 7.12 -13.07
N LYS A 41 2.42 6.78 -13.39
CA LYS A 41 2.94 6.95 -14.75
C LYS A 41 2.28 5.97 -15.71
N ASP A 42 2.00 6.47 -16.91
CA ASP A 42 1.52 5.69 -18.05
C ASP A 42 2.41 6.01 -19.26
N PRO A 43 3.20 5.04 -19.78
CA PRO A 43 3.28 3.64 -19.34
C PRO A 43 3.96 3.47 -17.96
N LEU A 44 3.61 2.39 -17.26
CA LEU A 44 4.26 2.01 -16.00
C LEU A 44 5.77 1.78 -16.25
N PRO A 45 6.67 2.39 -15.46
CA PRO A 45 8.11 2.21 -15.65
C PRO A 45 8.54 0.75 -15.41
N PRO A 46 9.56 0.26 -16.13
CA PRO A 46 10.15 -1.05 -15.86
C PRO A 46 10.76 -1.10 -14.44
N PRO A 47 10.99 -2.31 -13.89
CA PRO A 47 11.75 -2.47 -12.66
C PRO A 47 13.12 -1.82 -12.79
N VAL A 48 13.54 -1.07 -11.77
CA VAL A 48 14.79 -0.29 -11.80
C VAL A 48 16.02 -1.18 -12.04
N SER A 49 16.01 -2.43 -11.58
CA SER A 49 17.09 -3.39 -11.78
C SER A 49 17.32 -3.78 -13.25
N VAL A 50 16.31 -3.65 -14.12
CA VAL A 50 16.38 -4.04 -15.54
C VAL A 50 16.07 -2.90 -16.52
N ALA A 51 15.88 -1.67 -16.03
CA ALA A 51 15.48 -0.51 -16.85
C ALA A 51 16.45 -0.15 -18.00
N GLY A 52 17.69 -0.66 -17.98
CA GLY A 52 18.66 -0.52 -19.08
C GLY A 52 18.75 -1.73 -20.02
N VAL A 53 17.99 -2.79 -19.75
CA VAL A 53 18.05 -4.09 -20.45
C VAL A 53 16.69 -4.45 -21.05
N SER A 54 15.60 -4.11 -20.37
CA SER A 54 14.22 -4.39 -20.79
C SER A 54 13.33 -3.15 -20.58
N SER A 55 12.43 -2.93 -21.53
CA SER A 55 11.36 -1.93 -21.44
C SER A 55 10.07 -2.50 -20.86
N GLU A 56 10.05 -3.79 -20.51
CA GLU A 56 8.86 -4.46 -19.99
C GLU A 56 8.58 -4.04 -18.55
N SER A 57 7.31 -3.69 -18.28
CA SER A 57 6.83 -3.41 -16.94
C SER A 57 6.46 -4.68 -16.20
N ASP A 58 6.58 -4.67 -14.87
CA ASP A 58 6.11 -5.75 -13.99
C ASP A 58 5.06 -5.20 -13.00
N PRO A 59 3.78 -5.12 -13.40
CA PRO A 59 2.72 -4.61 -12.53
C PRO A 59 2.53 -5.45 -11.25
N VAL A 60 2.78 -6.75 -11.28
CA VAL A 60 2.62 -7.62 -10.11
C VAL A 60 3.76 -7.38 -9.12
N GLY A 61 4.99 -7.27 -9.60
CA GLY A 61 6.14 -6.87 -8.79
C GLY A 61 5.99 -5.47 -8.19
N GLU A 62 5.47 -4.52 -8.97
CA GLU A 62 5.18 -3.15 -8.52
C GLU A 62 4.10 -3.15 -7.42
N LEU A 63 2.99 -3.88 -7.60
CA LEU A 63 1.93 -4.04 -6.59
C LEU A 63 2.48 -4.61 -5.28
N ARG A 64 3.28 -5.69 -5.36
CA ARG A 64 3.86 -6.37 -4.20
C ARG A 64 4.87 -5.48 -3.46
N SER A 65 5.69 -4.74 -4.20
CA SER A 65 6.68 -3.80 -3.65
C SER A 65 6.02 -2.60 -2.99
N THR A 66 5.01 -2.03 -3.66
CA THR A 66 4.17 -0.96 -3.12
C THR A 66 3.48 -1.37 -1.84
N THR A 67 2.87 -2.55 -1.82
CA THR A 67 2.23 -3.10 -0.62
C THR A 67 3.24 -3.22 0.52
N PHE A 68 4.45 -3.72 0.26
CA PHE A 68 5.50 -3.83 1.26
C PHE A 68 5.89 -2.46 1.86
N LEU A 69 6.05 -1.43 1.04
CA LEU A 69 6.39 -0.08 1.48
C LEU A 69 5.22 0.61 2.22
N LEU A 70 3.99 0.45 1.73
CA LEU A 70 2.80 0.95 2.41
C LEU A 70 2.61 0.33 3.78
N LYS A 71 2.80 -0.99 3.92
CA LYS A 71 2.76 -1.65 5.25
C LYS A 71 3.71 -1.00 6.24
N LYS A 72 4.91 -0.61 5.79
CA LYS A 72 5.86 0.10 6.64
C LYS A 72 5.35 1.49 7.03
N ALA A 73 4.84 2.26 6.06
CA ALA A 73 4.31 3.60 6.32
C ALA A 73 3.07 3.58 7.24
N LEU A 74 2.20 2.58 7.10
CA LEU A 74 1.05 2.35 7.97
C LEU A 74 1.43 1.89 9.39
N GLY A 75 2.68 1.48 9.62
CA GLY A 75 3.24 1.22 10.94
C GLY A 75 3.79 2.47 11.65
N GLU A 76 3.80 3.63 10.99
CA GLU A 76 4.39 4.84 11.56
C GLU A 76 3.46 5.51 12.60
N GLN A 77 4.06 6.21 13.55
CA GLN A 77 3.36 7.02 14.56
C GLN A 77 3.22 8.49 14.15
N VAL A 78 3.94 8.90 13.10
CA VAL A 78 3.94 10.28 12.60
C VAL A 78 2.68 10.49 11.76
N LEU A 79 1.76 11.31 12.27
CA LEU A 79 0.41 11.46 11.72
C LEU A 79 0.37 11.87 10.23
N PRO A 80 1.18 12.83 9.72
CA PRO A 80 1.22 13.14 8.29
C PRO A 80 1.58 11.94 7.40
N VAL A 81 2.60 11.17 7.80
CA VAL A 81 3.04 9.97 7.07
C VAL A 81 1.93 8.91 7.08
N TYR A 82 1.31 8.68 8.24
CA TYR A 82 0.21 7.73 8.38
C TYR A 82 -1.00 8.12 7.52
N ARG A 83 -1.41 9.39 7.58
CA ARG A 83 -2.49 9.96 6.78
C ARG A 83 -2.25 9.72 5.30
N LYS A 84 -1.08 10.13 4.79
CA LYS A 84 -0.74 9.98 3.38
C LYS A 84 -0.72 8.51 2.96
N ALA A 85 -0.25 7.61 3.84
CA ALA A 85 -0.26 6.18 3.58
C ALA A 85 -1.68 5.61 3.46
N LEU A 86 -2.65 6.09 4.26
CA LEU A 86 -4.06 5.69 4.13
C LEU A 86 -4.66 6.15 2.80
N GLU A 87 -4.46 7.43 2.45
CA GLU A 87 -4.95 8.04 1.21
C GLU A 87 -4.44 7.31 -0.04
N MET A 88 -3.24 6.74 0.02
CA MET A 88 -2.63 6.01 -1.08
C MET A 88 -3.17 4.60 -1.31
N ILE A 89 -3.89 3.98 -0.36
CA ILE A 89 -4.29 2.56 -0.47
C ILE A 89 -5.15 2.35 -1.72
N GLN A 90 -6.18 3.17 -1.91
CA GLN A 90 -7.09 3.05 -3.04
C GLN A 90 -6.40 3.22 -4.40
N PRO A 91 -5.70 4.34 -4.69
CA PRO A 91 -5.10 4.55 -6.00
C PRO A 91 -3.99 3.54 -6.32
N THR A 92 -3.22 3.10 -5.32
CA THR A 92 -2.01 2.28 -5.56
C THR A 92 -2.23 0.78 -5.49
N ILE A 93 -3.32 0.31 -4.88
CA ILE A 93 -3.64 -1.13 -4.78
C ILE A 93 -4.85 -1.47 -5.64
N VAL A 94 -5.95 -0.72 -5.48
CA VAL A 94 -7.24 -1.04 -6.10
C VAL A 94 -7.26 -0.58 -7.54
N GLU A 95 -7.18 0.74 -7.75
CA GLU A 95 -7.25 1.34 -9.07
C GLU A 95 -6.07 0.90 -9.93
N PHE A 96 -4.88 0.74 -9.33
CA PHE A 96 -3.72 0.17 -9.99
C PHE A 96 -3.95 -1.28 -10.43
N GLY A 97 -4.54 -2.11 -9.57
CA GLY A 97 -4.87 -3.50 -9.89
C GLY A 97 -5.83 -3.60 -11.07
N GLU A 98 -6.85 -2.74 -11.10
CA GLU A 98 -7.81 -2.66 -12.21
C GLU A 98 -7.15 -2.15 -13.51
N ARG A 99 -6.39 -1.05 -13.42
CA ARG A 99 -5.69 -0.42 -14.56
C ARG A 99 -4.76 -1.39 -15.28
N HIS A 100 -4.00 -2.17 -14.53
CA HIS A 100 -3.04 -3.15 -15.09
C HIS A 100 -3.61 -4.57 -15.23
N ARG A 101 -4.93 -4.75 -15.02
CA ARG A 101 -5.62 -6.04 -15.14
C ARG A 101 -4.97 -7.15 -14.31
N ILE A 102 -4.50 -6.80 -13.11
CA ILE A 102 -3.87 -7.75 -12.20
C ILE A 102 -4.93 -8.75 -11.71
N ALA A 103 -4.55 -10.03 -11.63
CA ALA A 103 -5.44 -11.08 -11.15
C ALA A 103 -5.97 -10.75 -9.74
N LYS A 104 -7.29 -10.88 -9.54
CA LYS A 104 -7.97 -10.56 -8.27
C LYS A 104 -7.29 -11.17 -7.02
N PRO A 105 -6.82 -12.44 -7.02
CA PRO A 105 -6.15 -13.02 -5.86
C PRO A 105 -4.90 -12.24 -5.41
N GLU A 106 -4.13 -11.64 -6.33
CA GLU A 106 -2.95 -10.85 -5.98
C GLU A 106 -3.34 -9.53 -5.30
N VAL A 107 -4.36 -8.85 -5.83
CA VAL A 107 -4.92 -7.63 -5.24
C VAL A 107 -5.48 -7.92 -3.85
N PHE A 108 -6.23 -9.02 -3.69
CA PHE A 108 -6.75 -9.45 -2.39
C PHE A 108 -5.65 -9.78 -1.39
N ALA A 109 -4.60 -10.48 -1.81
CA ALA A 109 -3.46 -10.78 -0.95
C ALA A 109 -2.72 -9.51 -0.48
N SER A 110 -2.75 -8.43 -1.27
CA SER A 110 -2.22 -7.13 -0.88
C SER A 110 -3.15 -6.42 0.11
N ILE A 111 -4.45 -6.38 -0.17
CA ILE A 111 -5.45 -5.76 0.72
C ILE A 111 -5.53 -6.46 2.08
N ASP A 112 -5.53 -7.80 2.13
CA ASP A 112 -5.55 -8.57 3.39
C ASP A 112 -4.38 -8.16 4.31
N LYS A 113 -3.18 -7.97 3.75
CA LYS A 113 -2.02 -7.52 4.52
C LYS A 113 -2.18 -6.11 5.07
N ILE A 114 -2.86 -5.22 4.34
CA ILE A 114 -3.13 -3.85 4.76
C ILE A 114 -4.22 -3.83 5.83
N VAL A 115 -5.34 -4.51 5.61
CA VAL A 115 -6.45 -4.61 6.56
C VAL A 115 -5.99 -5.15 7.90
N ARG A 116 -5.14 -6.19 7.94
CA ARG A 116 -4.57 -6.71 9.20
C ARG A 116 -3.82 -5.64 10.00
N ILE A 117 -3.08 -4.76 9.33
CA ILE A 117 -2.38 -3.65 10.00
C ILE A 117 -3.38 -2.63 10.51
N LEU A 118 -4.35 -2.24 9.68
CA LEU A 118 -5.38 -1.26 10.08
C LEU A 118 -6.18 -1.76 11.28
N LEU A 119 -6.57 -3.04 11.31
CA LEU A 119 -7.25 -3.64 12.46
C LEU A 119 -6.42 -3.52 13.74
N GLN A 120 -5.10 -3.74 13.68
CA GLN A 120 -4.22 -3.51 14.83
C GLN A 120 -4.16 -2.03 15.24
N ARG A 121 -4.14 -1.10 14.28
CA ARG A 121 -4.14 0.35 14.54
C ARG A 121 -5.45 0.89 15.11
N THR A 122 -6.55 0.12 15.08
CA THR A 122 -7.78 0.52 15.79
C THR A 122 -7.61 0.55 17.31
N GLY A 123 -6.60 -0.15 17.86
CA GLY A 123 -6.20 -0.14 19.26
C GLY A 123 -5.04 0.82 19.59
N ASP A 124 -4.67 1.72 18.69
CA ASP A 124 -3.55 2.65 18.90
C ASP A 124 -3.80 3.60 20.09
N SER A 125 -2.74 4.03 20.78
CA SER A 125 -2.87 4.96 21.91
C SER A 125 -3.38 6.33 21.47
N SER A 126 -3.04 6.76 20.25
CA SER A 126 -3.47 8.02 19.66
C SER A 126 -4.92 7.94 19.18
N PHE A 127 -5.80 8.74 19.81
CA PHE A 127 -7.20 8.86 19.39
C PHE A 127 -7.34 9.22 17.90
N ARG A 128 -6.53 10.15 17.40
CA ARG A 128 -6.56 10.57 16.00
C ARG A 128 -6.23 9.44 15.03
N ILE A 129 -5.25 8.59 15.38
CA ILE A 129 -4.90 7.43 14.55
C ILE A 129 -6.05 6.43 14.56
N ARG A 130 -6.63 6.11 15.73
CA ARG A 130 -7.79 5.22 15.81
C ARG A 130 -8.96 5.69 14.97
N ASP A 131 -9.32 6.96 15.10
CA ASP A 131 -10.47 7.57 14.40
C ASP A 131 -10.29 7.51 12.88
N MET A 132 -9.14 7.95 12.37
CA MET A 132 -8.82 7.88 10.94
C MET A 132 -8.80 6.44 10.41
N THR A 133 -8.29 5.51 11.21
CA THR A 133 -8.23 4.08 10.84
C THR A 133 -9.63 3.49 10.72
N LYS A 134 -10.52 3.79 11.66
CA LYS A 134 -11.91 3.34 11.63
C LYS A 134 -12.66 3.93 10.43
N ALA A 135 -12.46 5.22 10.17
CA ALA A 135 -13.01 5.88 8.98
C ALA A 135 -12.53 5.21 7.69
N GLN A 136 -11.23 4.94 7.57
CA GLN A 136 -10.67 4.23 6.41
C GLN A 136 -11.27 2.82 6.26
N LEU A 137 -11.33 2.02 7.33
CA LEU A 137 -11.91 0.67 7.28
C LEU A 137 -13.39 0.69 6.85
N THR A 138 -14.15 1.68 7.30
CA THR A 138 -15.55 1.88 6.90
C THR A 138 -15.64 2.20 5.42
N GLU A 139 -14.75 3.04 4.90
CA GLU A 139 -14.69 3.37 3.48
C GLU A 139 -14.28 2.16 2.63
N MET A 140 -13.29 1.39 3.09
CA MET A 140 -12.86 0.16 2.43
C MET A 140 -13.99 -0.86 2.30
N GLY A 141 -14.91 -0.92 3.27
CA GLY A 141 -16.08 -1.80 3.23
C GLY A 141 -17.07 -1.48 2.10
N LYS A 142 -17.05 -0.25 1.57
CA LYS A 142 -17.90 0.18 0.45
C LYS A 142 -17.30 -0.14 -0.91
N TRP A 143 -16.02 -0.52 -0.97
CA TRP A 143 -15.35 -0.75 -2.23
C TRP A 143 -15.92 -2.00 -2.93
N PRO A 144 -16.20 -1.94 -4.25
CA PRO A 144 -16.94 -2.96 -4.98
C PRO A 144 -16.29 -4.35 -4.94
N PHE A 145 -14.95 -4.41 -4.79
CA PHE A 145 -14.20 -5.65 -4.70
C PHE A 145 -14.26 -6.31 -3.31
N VAL A 146 -14.50 -5.54 -2.24
CA VAL A 146 -14.64 -6.06 -0.86
C VAL A 146 -16.05 -6.60 -0.63
N SER A 147 -17.06 -6.00 -1.26
CA SER A 147 -18.46 -6.44 -1.22
C SER A 147 -18.64 -7.88 -1.71
N ILE A 148 -17.75 -8.36 -2.60
CA ILE A 148 -17.75 -9.74 -3.12
C ILE A 148 -17.22 -10.75 -2.09
N LEU A 149 -16.35 -10.33 -1.15
CA LEU A 149 -15.81 -11.19 -0.09
C LEU A 149 -16.74 -11.25 1.14
N CYS A 150 -17.61 -10.26 1.32
CA CYS A 150 -18.69 -10.30 2.30
C CYS A 150 -19.89 -11.08 1.77
N CYS A 151 -19.72 -12.40 1.68
CA CYS A 151 -20.84 -13.29 2.05
C CYS A 151 -21.30 -12.86 3.47
N PRO A 152 -22.61 -12.75 3.77
CA PRO A 152 -23.17 -12.05 4.94
C PRO A 152 -22.73 -12.55 6.34
N ILE A 153 -21.78 -13.48 6.44
CA ILE A 153 -21.35 -14.12 7.69
C ILE A 153 -20.20 -13.36 8.37
N THR A 154 -19.36 -12.61 7.64
CA THR A 154 -18.12 -12.04 8.23
C THR A 154 -18.26 -10.59 8.72
N LEU A 155 -19.26 -9.83 8.25
CA LEU A 155 -19.41 -8.42 8.64
C LEU A 155 -20.08 -8.24 10.02
N HIS A 156 -20.77 -9.26 10.54
CA HIS A 156 -21.43 -9.19 11.85
C HIS A 156 -20.46 -9.19 13.04
N TYR A 157 -19.21 -9.59 12.84
CA TYR A 157 -18.20 -9.71 13.92
C TYR A 157 -17.26 -8.50 14.03
N LEU A 158 -17.34 -7.51 13.14
CA LEU A 158 -16.41 -6.37 13.11
C LEU A 158 -17.03 -5.04 13.58
N LEU A 159 -18.31 -5.04 13.97
CA LEU A 159 -19.04 -3.86 14.42
C LEU A 159 -19.72 -4.01 15.80
N PHE A 160 -19.32 -5.00 16.60
CA PHE A 160 -19.68 -5.11 18.02
C PHE A 160 -18.44 -5.28 18.89
#